data_AF-A0A356GHZ0-F1
#
_entry.id   AF-A0A356GHZ0-F1
#
_cell.length_a   1.000
_cell.length_b   1.000
_cell.length_c   1.000
_cell.angle_alpha   90.00
_cell.angle_beta   90.00
_cell.angle_gamma   90.00
#
_symmetry.space_group_name_H-M   'P 1'
#
loop_
_entity.id
_entity.type
_entity.pdbx_description
1 polymer ?
#
loop_
_entity_poly.entity_id
_entity_poly.type
_entity_poly.pdbx_seq_one_letter_code
_entity_poly.pdbx_strand_id
1 'polypeptide(L)'
;MLQSNGNTKVLKVQRIYFLISLGMILLSGILFVLGYVFTQAVESAPVVILTFAVYFLYYHIAHFLFGFGSLIYYIRGIRKKIFQINVFKTIAGILFTPVSAIILYAAILLLALSNCAG
;
A
#
# COMPACT_ATOMS: atom_id res chain seq x y z
N MET A 1 31.02 6.91 -22.41
CA MET A 1 29.78 7.18 -21.65
C MET A 1 28.70 6.19 -22.06
N LEU A 2 28.66 5.00 -21.47
CA LEU A 2 27.66 3.96 -21.76
C LEU A 2 27.22 3.29 -20.44
N GLN A 3 26.52 4.03 -19.59
CA GLN A 3 25.76 3.49 -18.46
C GLN A 3 24.50 4.36 -18.26
N SER A 4 23.45 4.15 -19.06
CA SER A 4 22.20 4.93 -18.92
C SER A 4 20.92 4.09 -19.02
N ASN A 5 20.93 2.95 -19.72
CA ASN A 5 19.68 2.24 -20.01
C ASN A 5 19.20 1.30 -18.88
N GLY A 6 20.12 0.71 -18.09
CA GLY A 6 19.75 -0.17 -16.97
C GLY A 6 19.27 0.58 -15.73
N ASN A 7 19.88 1.73 -15.44
CA ASN A 7 19.57 2.53 -14.26
C ASN A 7 18.19 3.21 -14.39
N THR A 8 17.83 3.70 -15.59
CA THR A 8 16.53 4.36 -15.84
C THR A 8 15.33 3.42 -15.71
N LYS A 9 15.43 2.15 -16.11
CA LYS A 9 14.33 1.18 -15.95
C LYS A 9 14.06 0.87 -14.47
N VAL A 10 15.11 0.64 -13.69
CA VAL A 10 15.02 0.40 -12.24
C VAL A 10 14.38 1.60 -11.51
N LEU A 11 14.80 2.82 -11.87
CA LEU A 11 14.25 4.05 -11.30
C LEU A 11 12.76 4.24 -11.62
N LYS A 12 12.33 3.90 -12.85
CA LYS A 12 10.91 3.94 -13.22
C LYS A 12 10.07 2.97 -12.41
N VAL A 13 10.54 1.72 -12.23
CA VAL A 13 9.83 0.71 -11.43
C VAL A 13 9.69 1.16 -9.97
N GLN A 14 10.74 1.70 -9.36
CA GLN A 14 10.68 2.21 -7.98
C GLN A 14 9.73 3.41 -7.84
N ARG A 15 9.70 4.31 -8.83
CA ARG A 15 8.77 5.44 -8.84
C ARG A 15 7.31 4.97 -8.94
N ILE A 16 7.04 3.99 -9.80
CA ILE A 16 5.70 3.39 -9.93
C ILE A 16 5.30 2.71 -8.62
N TYR A 17 6.20 1.92 -8.03
CA TYR A 17 5.95 1.27 -6.73
C TYR A 17 5.59 2.29 -5.64
N PHE A 18 6.35 3.38 -5.53
CA PHE A 18 6.05 4.44 -4.56
C PHE A 18 4.72 5.14 -4.84
N LEU A 19 4.40 5.41 -6.12
CA LEU A 19 3.12 6.00 -6.51
C LEU A 19 1.94 5.09 -6.15
N ILE A 20 2.09 3.78 -6.35
CA ILE A 20 1.10 2.77 -5.94
C ILE A 20 0.93 2.80 -4.42
N SER A 21 2.02 2.76 -3.64
CA SER A 21 1.96 2.87 -2.17
C SER A 21 1.23 4.14 -1.71
N LEU A 22 1.47 5.28 -2.36
CA LEU A 22 0.79 6.54 -2.05
C LEU A 22 -0.71 6.46 -2.36
N GLY A 23 -1.06 5.88 -3.52
CA GLY A 23 -2.46 5.62 -3.88
C GLY A 23 -3.14 4.69 -2.89
N MET A 24 -2.42 3.69 -2.37
CA MET A 24 -2.94 2.74 -1.40
C MET A 24 -3.26 3.40 -0.05
N ILE A 25 -2.39 4.31 0.42
CA ILE A 25 -2.66 5.13 1.61
C ILE A 25 -3.92 5.96 1.41
N LEU A 26 -4.00 6.66 0.27
CA LEU A 26 -5.11 7.58 -0.01
C LEU A 26 -6.44 6.82 -0.07
N LEU A 27 -6.48 5.68 -0.77
CA LEU A 27 -7.67 4.84 -0.84
C LEU A 27 -8.05 4.23 0.51
N SER A 28 -7.07 3.81 1.32
CA SER A 28 -7.31 3.34 2.68
C SER A 28 -7.91 4.43 3.57
N GLY A 29 -7.46 5.68 3.42
CA GLY A 29 -8.04 6.84 4.09
C GLY A 29 -9.48 7.10 3.68
N ILE A 30 -9.81 7.00 2.38
CA ILE A 30 -11.19 7.15 1.89
C ILE A 30 -12.09 6.06 2.49
N LEU A 31 -11.66 4.80 2.47
CA LEU A 31 -12.42 3.69 3.05
C LEU A 31 -12.61 3.85 4.56
N PHE A 32 -11.61 4.38 5.26
CA PHE A 32 -11.72 4.68 6.68
C PHE A 32 -12.78 5.76 6.97
N VAL A 33 -12.76 6.85 6.20
CA VAL A 33 -13.77 7.92 6.32
C VAL A 33 -15.16 7.39 6.01
N LEU A 34 -15.32 6.57 4.96
CA LEU A 34 -16.59 5.92 4.64
C LEU A 34 -17.07 5.02 5.79
N GLY A 35 -16.19 4.16 6.32
CA GLY A 35 -16.52 3.31 7.47
C GLY A 35 -16.96 4.11 8.68
N TYR A 36 -16.28 5.23 8.97
CA TYR A 36 -16.66 6.13 10.05
C TYR A 36 -18.05 6.77 9.82
N VAL A 37 -18.33 7.25 8.60
CA VAL A 37 -19.63 7.85 8.25
C VAL A 37 -20.76 6.83 8.39
N PHE A 38 -20.62 5.63 7.84
CA PHE A 38 -21.64 4.58 7.95
C PHE A 38 -21.89 4.15 9.40
N THR A 39 -20.82 4.05 10.20
CA THR A 39 -20.94 3.72 11.62
C THR A 39 -21.71 4.80 12.38
N GLN A 40 -21.45 6.08 12.10
CA GLN A 40 -22.15 7.21 12.74
C GLN A 40 -23.59 7.37 12.24
N ALA A 41 -23.86 7.05 10.97
CA ALA A 41 -25.20 7.10 10.40
C ALA A 41 -26.10 5.94 10.87
N VAL A 42 -25.53 4.91 11.51
CA VAL A 42 -26.23 3.66 11.88
C VAL A 42 -26.91 3.03 10.65
N GLU A 43 -26.28 3.19 9.48
CA GLU A 43 -26.73 2.58 8.25
C GLU A 43 -25.89 1.34 7.96
N SER A 44 -26.51 0.31 7.39
CA SER A 44 -25.80 -0.87 6.91
C SER A 44 -24.87 -0.50 5.76
N ALA A 45 -23.57 -0.63 5.96
CA ALA A 45 -22.59 -0.44 4.89
C ALA A 45 -22.85 -1.45 3.76
N PRO A 46 -22.87 -1.01 2.48
CA PRO A 46 -23.05 -1.93 1.35
C PRO A 46 -21.99 -3.05 1.34
N VAL A 47 -22.45 -4.30 1.24
CA VAL A 47 -21.58 -5.50 1.23
C VAL A 47 -20.49 -5.45 0.16
N VAL A 48 -20.78 -4.77 -0.97
CA VAL A 48 -19.82 -4.55 -2.06
C VAL A 48 -18.59 -3.76 -1.58
N ILE A 49 -18.80 -2.73 -0.75
CA ILE A 49 -17.71 -1.89 -0.21
C ILE A 49 -16.87 -2.69 0.79
N LEU A 50 -17.51 -3.46 1.67
CA LEU A 50 -16.81 -4.32 2.63
C LEU A 50 -15.96 -5.39 1.90
N THR A 51 -16.55 -6.05 0.90
CA THR A 51 -15.86 -7.06 0.10
C THR A 51 -14.67 -6.47 -0.65
N PHE A 52 -14.84 -5.30 -1.25
CA PHE A 52 -13.76 -4.57 -1.90
C PHE A 52 -12.63 -4.23 -0.92
N ALA A 53 -12.95 -3.74 0.29
CA ALA A 53 -11.97 -3.42 1.31
C ALA A 53 -11.15 -4.66 1.75
N VAL A 54 -11.80 -5.84 1.86
CA VAL A 54 -11.12 -7.10 2.17
C VAL A 54 -10.18 -7.54 1.04
N TYR A 55 -10.60 -7.49 -0.23
CA TYR A 55 -9.70 -7.76 -1.35
C TYR A 55 -8.52 -6.78 -1.41
N PHE A 56 -8.79 -5.52 -1.08
CA PHE A 56 -7.78 -4.49 -1.02
C PHE A 56 -6.76 -4.72 0.11
N LEU A 57 -7.17 -5.37 1.20
CA LEU A 57 -6.26 -5.83 2.26
C LEU A 57 -5.32 -6.94 1.76
N TYR A 58 -5.83 -7.90 0.99
CA TYR A 58 -4.96 -8.91 0.35
C TYR A 58 -3.96 -8.28 -0.63
N TYR A 59 -4.39 -7.23 -1.35
CA TYR A 59 -3.49 -6.47 -2.21
C TYR A 59 -2.35 -5.79 -1.43
N HIS A 60 -2.61 -5.29 -0.21
CA HIS A 60 -1.55 -4.77 0.67
C HIS A 60 -0.49 -5.81 1.01
N ILE A 61 -0.89 -7.05 1.28
CA ILE A 61 0.04 -8.15 1.57
C ILE A 61 0.90 -8.45 0.33
N ALA A 62 0.28 -8.57 -0.84
CA ALA A 62 1.01 -8.83 -2.09
C ALA A 62 2.00 -7.70 -2.42
N HIS A 63 1.57 -6.45 -2.28
CA HIS A 63 2.42 -5.27 -2.51
C HIS A 63 3.60 -5.21 -1.54
N PHE A 64 3.35 -5.48 -0.25
CA PHE A 64 4.40 -5.55 0.76
C PHE A 64 5.43 -6.63 0.46
N LEU A 65 4.98 -7.84 0.10
CA LEU A 65 5.87 -8.95 -0.27
C LEU A 65 6.71 -8.60 -1.50
N PHE A 66 6.13 -7.96 -2.51
CA PHE A 66 6.85 -7.50 -3.69
C PHE A 66 7.91 -6.44 -3.33
N GLY A 67 7.54 -5.46 -2.51
CA GLY A 67 8.47 -4.44 -2.00
C GLY A 67 9.64 -5.07 -1.26
N PHE A 68 9.35 -5.96 -0.31
CA PHE A 68 10.34 -6.65 0.49
C PHE A 68 11.26 -7.54 -0.34
N GLY A 69 10.70 -8.32 -1.28
CA GLY A 69 11.47 -9.14 -2.23
C GLY A 69 12.38 -8.31 -3.12
N SER A 70 11.90 -7.16 -3.62
CA SER A 70 12.71 -6.24 -4.41
C SER A 70 13.86 -5.66 -3.59
N LEU A 71 13.61 -5.30 -2.33
CA LEU A 71 14.63 -4.77 -1.42
C LEU A 71 15.74 -5.79 -1.17
N ILE A 72 15.38 -7.05 -0.87
CA ILE A 72 16.34 -8.14 -0.69
C ILE A 72 17.17 -8.37 -1.95
N TYR A 73 16.52 -8.37 -3.13
CA TYR A 73 17.21 -8.53 -4.41
C TYR A 73 18.24 -7.42 -4.63
N TYR A 74 17.90 -6.16 -4.35
CA TYR A 74 18.83 -5.04 -4.47
C TYR A 74 19.99 -5.12 -3.48
N ILE A 75 19.73 -5.49 -2.22
CA ILE A 75 20.77 -5.62 -1.19
C ILE A 75 21.75 -6.76 -1.52
N ARG A 76 21.26 -7.90 -2.02
CA ARG A 76 22.11 -9.06 -2.34
C ARG A 76 22.86 -8.89 -3.68
N GLY A 77 22.26 -8.23 -4.66
CA GLY A 77 22.80 -8.13 -6.03
C GLY A 77 23.73 -6.95 -6.31
N ILE A 78 23.60 -5.82 -5.61
CA ILE A 78 24.32 -4.57 -5.96
C ILE A 78 25.11 -4.06 -4.75
N ARG A 79 26.35 -4.52 -4.59
CA ARG A 79 27.27 -4.00 -3.55
C ARG A 79 27.59 -2.51 -3.80
N LYS A 80 27.11 -1.67 -2.88
CA LYS A 80 27.65 -0.37 -2.42
C LYS A 80 27.57 0.92 -3.27
N LYS A 81 27.39 0.92 -4.60
CA LYS A 81 27.45 2.20 -5.37
C LYS A 81 26.12 2.88 -5.75
N ILE A 82 24.97 2.21 -5.62
CA ILE A 82 23.62 2.76 -5.96
C ILE A 82 22.78 3.06 -4.70
N PHE A 83 23.34 2.81 -3.52
CA PHE A 83 22.61 2.79 -2.23
C PHE A 83 22.04 4.15 -1.79
N GLN A 84 22.66 5.27 -2.19
CA GLN A 84 22.36 6.56 -1.54
C GLN A 84 21.18 7.36 -2.12
N ILE A 85 20.78 7.19 -3.38
CA ILE A 85 19.83 8.15 -3.98
C ILE A 85 18.39 7.62 -4.06
N ASN A 86 18.15 6.30 -4.10
CA ASN A 86 16.80 5.78 -4.37
C ASN A 86 16.29 4.63 -3.49
N VAL A 87 17.13 4.04 -2.63
CA VAL A 87 16.68 3.02 -1.65
C VAL A 87 15.69 3.62 -0.65
N PHE A 88 15.81 4.91 -0.35
CA PHE A 88 14.91 5.62 0.57
C PHE A 88 13.44 5.58 0.13
N LYS A 89 13.15 5.63 -1.18
CA LYS A 89 11.77 5.54 -1.72
C LYS A 89 11.19 4.14 -1.55
N THR A 90 11.99 3.11 -1.78
CA THR A 90 11.57 1.71 -1.61
C THR A 90 11.36 1.39 -0.12
N ILE A 91 12.27 1.83 0.76
CA ILE A 91 12.12 1.69 2.21
C ILE A 91 10.88 2.44 2.71
N ALA A 92 10.69 3.69 2.29
CA ALA A 92 9.51 4.47 2.63
C ALA A 92 8.23 3.76 2.16
N GLY A 93 8.18 3.26 0.93
CA GLY A 93 7.03 2.50 0.43
C GLY A 93 6.75 1.23 1.22
N ILE A 94 7.79 0.47 1.59
CA ILE A 94 7.66 -0.74 2.42
C ILE A 94 7.15 -0.40 3.82
N LEU A 95 7.57 0.72 4.42
CA LEU A 95 7.07 1.17 5.72
C LEU A 95 5.68 1.79 5.66
N PHE A 96 5.33 2.45 4.56
CA PHE A 96 4.00 3.02 4.37
C PHE A 96 2.92 1.96 4.15
N THR A 97 3.28 0.81 3.58
CA THR A 97 2.34 -0.29 3.31
C THR A 97 1.72 -0.92 4.57
N PRO A 98 2.47 -1.26 5.65
CA PRO A 98 1.85 -1.74 6.90
C PRO A 98 1.06 -0.63 7.60
N VAL A 99 1.50 0.64 7.50
CA VAL A 99 0.75 1.78 8.06
C VAL A 99 -0.61 1.92 7.34
N SER A 100 -0.64 1.86 6.01
CA SER A 100 -1.89 1.92 5.25
C SER A 100 -2.76 0.67 5.49
N ALA A 101 -2.15 -0.50 5.65
CA ALA A 101 -2.88 -1.72 5.99
C ALA A 101 -3.55 -1.64 7.36
N ILE A 102 -2.92 -1.02 8.37
CA ILE A 102 -3.53 -0.80 9.69
C ILE A 102 -4.75 0.13 9.57
N ILE A 103 -4.63 1.22 8.80
CA ILE A 103 -5.74 2.15 8.55
C ILE A 103 -6.89 1.41 7.84
N LEU A 104 -6.57 0.62 6.82
CA LEU A 104 -7.55 -0.18 6.09
C LEU A 104 -8.21 -1.23 6.99
N TYR A 105 -7.46 -1.85 7.89
CA TYR A 105 -8.01 -2.82 8.84
C TYR A 105 -9.01 -2.16 9.79
N ALA A 106 -8.69 -0.96 10.30
CA ALA A 106 -9.65 -0.18 11.07
C ALA A 106 -10.90 0.19 10.25
N ALA A 107 -10.73 0.52 8.97
CA ALA A 107 -11.85 0.77 8.05
C ALA A 107 -12.74 -0.47 7.88
N ILE A 108 -12.16 -1.66 7.69
CA ILE A 108 -12.88 -2.92 7.56
C ILE A 108 -13.66 -3.22 8.85
N LEU A 109 -13.06 -3.01 10.01
CA LEU A 109 -13.76 -3.19 11.30
C LEU A 109 -14.97 -2.25 11.42
N LEU A 110 -14.80 -0.97 11.09
CA LEU A 110 -15.89 0.01 11.10
C LEU A 110 -17.02 -0.38 10.13
N LEU A 111 -16.67 -0.72 8.89
CA LEU A 111 -17.64 -1.17 7.88
C LEU A 111 -18.35 -2.46 8.29
N ALA A 112 -17.64 -3.41 8.89
CA ALA A 112 -18.23 -4.66 9.37
C ALA A 112 -19.18 -4.43 10.54
N LEU A 113 -18.81 -3.56 11.49
CA LEU A 113 -19.68 -3.18 12.61
C LEU A 113 -20.96 -2.50 12.13
N SER A 114 -20.85 -1.57 11.19
CA SER A 114 -22.01 -0.91 10.57
C SER A 114 -22.90 -1.90 9.82
N ASN A 115 -22.33 -2.87 9.10
CA ASN A 115 -23.11 -3.90 8.40
C ASN A 115 -23.85 -4.86 9.35
N CYS A 116 -23.40 -5.01 10.60
CA CYS A 116 -24.11 -5.78 11.63
C CYS A 116 -25.21 -5.00 12.37
N ALA A 117 -25.26 -3.68 12.22
CA ALA A 117 -26.24 -2.82 12.89
C ALA A 117 -27.55 -2.65 12.11
N GLY A 118 -27.60 -3.13 10.85
CA GLY A 118 -28.79 -3.11 9.99
C GLY A 118 -29.62 -4.39 10.05
#